data_AF-A0A382XVW3-F1
#
_entry.id   AF-A0A382XVW3-F1
#
_cell.length_a   1.000
_cell.length_b   1.000
_cell.length_c   1.000
_cell.angle_alpha   90.00
_cell.angle_beta   90.00
_cell.angle_gamma   90.00
#
_symmetry.space_group_name_H-M   'P 1'
#
loop_
_entity.id
_entity.type
_entity.pdbx_description
1 polymer ?
#
loop_
_entity_poly.entity_id
_entity_poly.type
_entity_poly.pdbx_seq_one_letter_code
_entity_poly.pdbx_strand_id
1 'polypeptide(L)'
;MMIIRGQWTWVVLLTVGWLVYANSMEGVFVYDDLPSIVENDDLRRVFDRSQWGTWSSVPHSSIDGRPLVRLTLALNYTFGGLHVWGYHAVNIAIHLLCGSLYMALLRLLLGDIWLAFVCALLWLVHPLHSECVN
;
A
#
# COMPACT_ATOMS: atom_id res chain seq x y z
N MET A 1 8.12 -32.16 10.91
CA MET A 1 7.91 -31.32 12.12
C MET A 1 8.50 -29.89 12.01
N MET A 2 9.11 -29.50 10.87
CA MET A 2 9.78 -28.19 10.70
C MET A 2 8.90 -27.09 10.09
N ILE A 3 7.73 -27.45 9.53
CA ILE A 3 6.83 -26.51 8.83
C ILE A 3 5.97 -25.69 9.81
N ILE A 4 5.68 -26.22 11.00
CA ILE A 4 4.77 -25.60 11.98
C ILE A 4 5.48 -24.51 12.82
N ARG A 5 6.81 -24.59 12.98
CA ARG A 5 7.57 -23.74 13.92
C ARG A 5 7.73 -22.27 13.50
N GLY A 6 7.29 -21.87 12.32
CA GLY A 6 7.48 -20.51 11.78
C GLY A 6 6.25 -19.87 11.15
N GLN A 7 5.04 -20.35 11.43
CA GLN A 7 3.81 -19.72 10.90
C GLN A 7 3.35 -18.53 11.74
N TRP A 8 3.54 -18.61 13.06
CA TRP A 8 3.14 -17.56 14.00
C TRP A 8 3.93 -16.26 13.82
N THR A 9 5.16 -16.30 13.30
CA THR A 9 5.94 -15.09 12.97
C THR A 9 5.26 -14.25 11.89
N TRP A 10 4.60 -14.87 10.92
CA TRP A 10 3.78 -14.17 9.92
C TRP A 10 2.56 -13.52 10.55
N VAL A 11 1.87 -14.24 11.43
CA VAL A 11 0.71 -13.72 12.15
C VAL A 11 1.11 -12.51 13.00
N VAL A 12 2.22 -12.62 13.73
CA VAL A 12 2.75 -11.50 14.54
C VAL A 12 3.16 -10.33 13.65
N LEU A 13 3.86 -10.57 12.55
CA LEU A 13 4.26 -9.54 11.59
C LEU A 13 3.03 -8.76 11.07
N LEU A 14 2.00 -9.48 10.61
CA LEU A 14 0.77 -8.89 10.10
C LEU A 14 0.00 -8.14 11.18
N THR A 15 -0.10 -8.70 12.38
CA THR A 15 -0.82 -8.09 13.49
C THR A 15 -0.14 -6.81 13.94
N VAL A 16 1.18 -6.82 14.13
CA VAL A 16 1.94 -5.63 14.54
C VAL A 16 1.89 -4.57 13.44
N GLY A 17 2.10 -4.96 12.17
CA GLY A 17 2.00 -4.03 11.06
C GLY A 17 0.64 -3.35 10.97
N TRP A 18 -0.45 -4.12 11.12
CA TRP A 18 -1.80 -3.55 11.17
C TRP A 18 -1.94 -2.57 12.34
N LEU A 19 -1.57 -2.97 13.55
CA LEU A 19 -1.75 -2.13 14.75
C LEU A 19 -0.98 -0.81 14.69
N VAL A 20 0.21 -0.80 14.09
CA VAL A 20 1.04 0.41 13.94
C VAL A 20 0.39 1.44 13.02
N TYR A 21 -0.33 1.00 12.00
CA TYR A 21 -0.95 1.89 11.01
C TYR A 21 -2.49 1.96 11.08
N ALA A 22 -3.12 1.21 12.00
CA ALA A 22 -4.58 1.17 12.11
C ALA A 22 -5.20 2.56 12.39
N ASN A 23 -4.44 3.46 13.02
CA ASN A 23 -4.88 4.82 13.28
C ASN A 23 -4.95 5.69 12.01
N SER A 24 -4.28 5.32 10.90
CA SER A 24 -4.40 6.06 9.63
C SER A 24 -5.77 5.87 8.99
N MET A 25 -6.53 4.84 9.38
CA MET A 25 -7.86 4.55 8.82
C MET A 25 -8.89 5.68 9.06
N GLU A 26 -8.66 6.56 10.03
CA GLU A 26 -9.49 7.73 10.34
C GLU A 26 -8.91 9.03 9.74
N GLY A 27 -7.94 8.91 8.83
CA GLY A 27 -7.29 10.01 8.14
C GLY A 27 -8.17 10.75 7.13
N VAL A 28 -7.59 11.76 6.49
CA VAL A 28 -8.20 12.57 5.44
C VAL A 28 -7.21 12.77 4.30
N PHE A 29 -7.70 13.05 3.10
CA PHE A 29 -6.84 13.44 1.98
C PHE A 29 -6.10 14.75 2.29
N VAL A 30 -4.79 14.75 2.14
CA VAL A 30 -3.93 15.91 2.42
C VAL A 30 -2.84 16.05 1.35
N TYR A 31 -2.28 17.25 1.23
CA TYR A 31 -1.14 17.54 0.36
C TYR A 31 -1.36 17.07 -1.09
N ASP A 32 -0.55 16.13 -1.56
CA ASP A 32 -0.55 15.63 -2.93
C ASP A 32 -1.75 14.72 -3.24
N ASP A 33 -2.49 14.26 -2.23
CA ASP A 33 -3.76 13.55 -2.44
C ASP A 33 -4.80 14.43 -3.14
N LEU A 34 -4.78 15.74 -2.90
CA LEU A 34 -5.77 16.67 -3.46
C LEU A 34 -5.67 16.72 -4.99
N PRO A 35 -4.54 17.11 -5.60
CA PRO A 35 -4.40 17.09 -7.05
C PRO A 35 -4.37 15.67 -7.63
N SER A 36 -3.97 14.65 -6.86
CA SER A 36 -3.83 13.29 -7.37
C SER A 36 -5.14 12.50 -7.37
N ILE A 37 -6.04 12.76 -6.40
CA ILE A 37 -7.25 11.98 -6.16
C ILE A 37 -8.51 12.85 -6.23
N VAL A 38 -8.58 13.91 -5.42
CA VAL A 38 -9.83 14.67 -5.23
C VAL A 38 -10.16 15.51 -6.46
N GLU A 39 -9.17 16.19 -7.01
CA GLU A 39 -9.28 17.12 -8.14
C GLU A 39 -9.04 16.41 -9.49
N ASN A 40 -8.66 15.12 -9.46
CA ASN A 40 -8.27 14.36 -10.63
C ASN A 40 -9.45 13.66 -11.30
N ASP A 41 -10.05 14.34 -12.28
CA ASP A 41 -11.16 13.78 -13.06
C ASP A 41 -10.80 12.53 -13.87
N ASP A 42 -9.52 12.29 -14.17
CA ASP A 42 -9.10 11.14 -14.97
C ASP A 42 -9.34 9.82 -14.22
N LEU A 43 -9.31 9.82 -12.87
CA LEU A 43 -9.59 8.63 -12.07
C LEU A 43 -11.01 8.10 -12.28
N ARG A 44 -11.95 8.97 -12.69
CA ARG A 44 -13.37 8.64 -12.87
C ARG A 44 -13.64 7.84 -14.15
N ARG A 45 -12.65 7.74 -15.05
CA ARG A 45 -12.83 7.25 -16.42
C ARG A 45 -11.99 6.01 -16.74
N VAL A 46 -11.53 5.27 -15.72
CA VAL A 46 -10.63 4.12 -15.91
C VAL A 46 -11.20 3.01 -16.81
N PHE A 47 -12.52 2.84 -16.83
CA PHE A 47 -13.19 1.86 -17.69
C PHE A 47 -13.58 2.40 -19.06
N ASP A 48 -13.40 3.70 -19.31
CA ASP A 48 -13.58 4.29 -20.63
C ASP A 48 -12.37 3.95 -21.50
N ARG A 49 -12.52 2.89 -22.30
CA ARG A 49 -11.50 2.42 -23.24
C ARG A 49 -11.10 3.48 -24.27
N SER A 50 -11.96 4.48 -24.55
CA SER A 50 -11.61 5.57 -25.45
C SER A 50 -10.52 6.48 -24.88
N GLN A 51 -10.30 6.44 -23.57
CA GLN A 51 -9.31 7.23 -22.85
C GLN A 51 -8.04 6.45 -22.48
N TRP A 52 -7.95 5.18 -22.91
CA TRP A 52 -6.76 4.37 -22.64
C TRP A 52 -5.58 4.92 -23.44
N GLY A 53 -4.59 5.49 -22.73
CA GLY A 53 -3.44 6.16 -23.34
C GLY A 53 -3.60 7.68 -23.48
N THR A 54 -4.73 8.27 -23.08
CA THR A 54 -4.96 9.74 -23.11
C THR A 54 -4.96 10.36 -21.71
N TRP A 55 -4.50 9.62 -20.70
CA TRP A 55 -4.41 10.11 -19.33
C TRP A 55 -3.60 11.41 -19.34
N SER A 56 -4.27 12.50 -18.97
CA SER A 56 -3.67 13.81 -19.03
C SER A 56 -2.64 13.94 -17.92
N SER A 57 -1.57 14.71 -18.15
CA SER A 57 -0.73 15.15 -17.04
C SER A 57 -1.56 16.08 -16.17
N VAL A 58 -1.69 15.73 -14.89
CA VAL A 58 -2.41 16.57 -13.94
C VAL A 58 -1.37 17.42 -13.21
N PRO A 59 -1.38 18.76 -13.37
CA PRO A 59 -0.40 19.61 -12.73
C PRO A 59 -0.32 19.36 -11.24
N HIS A 60 0.90 19.24 -10.70
CA HIS A 60 1.17 18.99 -9.27
C HIS A 60 0.67 17.64 -8.72
N SER A 61 0.25 16.73 -9.60
CA SER A 61 -0.13 15.37 -9.25
C SER A 61 1.11 14.49 -9.01
N SER A 62 1.14 13.76 -7.90
CA SER A 62 2.25 12.86 -7.57
C SER A 62 2.21 11.53 -8.35
N ILE A 63 1.14 11.30 -9.12
CA ILE A 63 0.90 10.06 -9.86
C ILE A 63 1.17 10.18 -11.36
N ASP A 64 1.63 11.35 -11.81
CA ASP A 64 2.10 11.55 -13.18
C ASP A 64 3.31 10.64 -13.48
N GLY A 65 3.25 9.93 -14.61
CA GLY A 65 4.25 8.92 -14.97
C GLY A 65 4.22 7.63 -14.13
N ARG A 66 3.23 7.45 -13.23
CA ARG A 66 3.11 6.27 -12.36
C ARG A 66 1.85 5.44 -12.70
N PRO A 67 1.82 4.73 -13.84
CA PRO A 67 0.59 4.11 -14.37
C PRO A 67 -0.06 3.10 -13.42
N LEU A 68 0.74 2.32 -12.68
CA LEU A 68 0.21 1.35 -11.72
C LEU A 68 -0.43 2.02 -10.49
N VAL A 69 0.17 3.09 -9.98
CA VAL A 69 -0.39 3.89 -8.88
C VAL A 69 -1.70 4.52 -9.34
N ARG A 70 -1.68 5.13 -10.54
CA ARG A 70 -2.85 5.75 -11.16
C ARG A 70 -4.01 4.78 -11.33
N LEU A 71 -3.73 3.57 -11.82
CA LEU A 71 -4.73 2.50 -11.95
C LEU A 71 -5.30 2.09 -10.58
N THR A 72 -4.45 1.89 -9.59
CA THR A 72 -4.87 1.47 -8.24
C THR A 72 -5.78 2.52 -7.59
N LEU A 73 -5.43 3.81 -7.69
CA LEU A 73 -6.25 4.91 -7.19
C LEU A 73 -7.58 5.05 -7.95
N ALA A 74 -7.58 4.82 -9.26
CA ALA A 74 -8.81 4.85 -10.05
C ALA A 74 -9.75 3.68 -9.70
N LEU A 75 -9.21 2.50 -9.39
CA LEU A 75 -9.98 1.39 -8.86
C LEU A 75 -10.55 1.72 -7.47
N ASN A 76 -9.74 2.29 -6.57
CA ASN A 76 -10.23 2.78 -5.28
C ASN A 76 -11.40 3.76 -5.44
N TYR A 77 -11.26 4.73 -6.35
CA TYR A 77 -12.32 5.68 -6.64
C TYR A 77 -13.58 4.99 -7.20
N THR A 78 -13.42 4.01 -8.08
CA THR A 78 -14.56 3.31 -8.69
C THR A 78 -15.41 2.60 -7.64
N PHE A 79 -14.77 1.93 -6.67
CA PHE A 79 -15.48 1.14 -5.66
C PHE A 79 -15.89 1.95 -4.43
N GLY A 80 -15.14 2.99 -4.05
CA GLY A 80 -15.31 3.73 -2.80
C GLY A 80 -15.50 5.23 -2.96
N GLY A 81 -15.45 5.79 -4.18
CA GLY A 81 -15.47 7.23 -4.41
C GLY A 81 -14.36 7.94 -3.64
N LEU A 82 -14.69 9.05 -2.99
CA LEU A 82 -13.76 9.79 -2.12
C LEU A 82 -13.78 9.32 -0.66
N HIS A 83 -14.23 8.09 -0.39
CA HIS A 83 -14.20 7.53 0.95
C HIS A 83 -12.79 7.07 1.33
N VAL A 84 -12.07 7.96 2.02
CA VAL A 84 -10.64 7.85 2.41
C VAL A 84 -10.26 6.49 2.99
N TRP A 85 -11.11 5.91 3.84
CA TRP A 85 -10.87 4.60 4.47
C TRP A 85 -10.47 3.49 3.47
N GLY A 86 -11.08 3.46 2.29
CA GLY A 86 -10.78 2.44 1.28
C GLY A 86 -9.36 2.55 0.72
N TYR A 87 -8.87 3.78 0.59
CA TYR A 87 -7.52 4.07 0.12
C TYR A 87 -6.48 3.59 1.16
N HIS A 88 -6.66 3.94 2.43
CA HIS A 88 -5.76 3.48 3.50
C HIS A 88 -5.82 1.96 3.67
N ALA A 89 -7.00 1.34 3.59
CA ALA A 89 -7.13 -0.11 3.67
C ALA A 89 -6.29 -0.82 2.59
N VAL A 90 -6.34 -0.32 1.34
CA VAL A 90 -5.54 -0.87 0.23
C VAL A 90 -4.05 -0.61 0.44
N ASN A 91 -3.66 0.59 0.86
CA ASN A 91 -2.26 0.94 1.14
C ASN A 91 -1.67 0.05 2.25
N ILE A 92 -2.37 -0.12 3.37
CA ILE A 92 -1.97 -1.01 4.46
C ILE A 92 -1.87 -2.45 3.97
N ALA A 93 -2.84 -2.95 3.18
CA ALA A 93 -2.79 -4.30 2.64
C ALA A 93 -1.57 -4.53 1.74
N ILE A 94 -1.24 -3.57 0.87
CA ILE A 94 -0.05 -3.61 0.02
C ILE A 94 1.22 -3.58 0.87
N HIS A 95 1.29 -2.74 1.91
CA HIS A 95 2.46 -2.65 2.80
C HIS A 95 2.70 -3.95 3.58
N LEU A 96 1.62 -4.54 4.12
CA LEU A 96 1.67 -5.84 4.80
C LEU A 96 2.09 -6.96 3.85
N LEU A 97 1.63 -6.93 2.60
CA LEU A 97 2.07 -7.86 1.56
C LEU A 97 3.56 -7.67 1.25
N CYS A 98 4.03 -6.44 1.10
CA CYS A 98 5.45 -6.13 0.87
C CYS A 98 6.33 -6.64 2.01
N GLY A 99 5.97 -6.36 3.27
CA GLY A 99 6.72 -6.87 4.43
C GLY A 99 6.70 -8.40 4.53
N SER A 100 5.58 -9.02 4.15
CA SER A 100 5.47 -10.46 4.05
C SER A 100 6.41 -11.03 2.97
N LEU A 101 6.36 -10.49 1.76
CA LEU A 101 7.25 -10.91 0.67
C LEU A 101 8.73 -10.68 1.03
N TYR A 102 9.04 -9.58 1.71
CA TYR A 102 10.38 -9.30 2.20
C TYR A 102 10.86 -10.35 3.21
N MET A 103 10.01 -10.73 4.18
CA MET A 103 10.31 -11.83 5.10
C MET A 103 10.53 -13.16 4.37
N ALA A 104 9.72 -13.46 3.34
CA ALA A 104 9.85 -14.68 2.56
C ALA A 104 11.19 -14.71 1.82
N LEU A 105 11.56 -13.58 1.22
CA LEU A 105 12.82 -13.41 0.51
C LEU A 105 14.01 -13.54 1.46
N LEU A 106 13.99 -12.87 2.62
CA LEU A 106 15.07 -12.97 3.60
C LEU A 106 15.22 -14.38 4.14
N ARG A 107 14.10 -15.09 4.39
CA ARG A 107 14.14 -16.48 4.82
C ARG A 107 14.79 -17.37 3.74
N LEU A 108 14.47 -17.13 2.47
CA LEU A 108 15.06 -17.86 1.35
C LEU A 108 16.57 -17.61 1.25
N LEU A 109 17.02 -16.37 1.44
CA LEU A 109 18.41 -15.97 1.27
C LEU A 109 19.30 -16.31 2.47
N LEU A 110 18.78 -16.17 3.69
CA LEU A 110 19.54 -16.28 4.93
C LEU A 110 19.38 -17.64 5.62
N GLY A 111 18.33 -18.40 5.28
CA GLY A 111 18.05 -19.70 5.90
C GLY A 111 17.56 -19.63 7.35
N ASP A 112 17.47 -18.44 7.95
CA ASP A 112 17.07 -18.22 9.34
C ASP A 112 15.75 -17.42 9.41
N ILE A 113 14.73 -18.06 9.99
CA ILE A 113 13.38 -17.48 10.13
C ILE A 113 13.32 -16.31 11.10
N TRP A 114 14.15 -16.31 12.15
CA TRP A 114 14.17 -15.28 13.18
C TRP A 114 14.87 -14.04 12.66
N LEU A 115 16.01 -14.21 12.00
CA LEU A 115 16.70 -13.10 11.36
C LEU A 115 15.81 -12.45 10.28
N ALA A 116 15.16 -13.26 9.44
CA ALA A 116 14.20 -12.77 8.46
C ALA A 116 13.02 -12.02 9.10
N PHE A 117 12.46 -12.56 10.19
CA PHE A 117 11.37 -11.95 10.93
C PHE A 117 11.77 -10.60 11.54
N VAL A 118 12.90 -10.53 12.25
CA VAL A 118 13.37 -9.30 12.89
C VAL A 118 13.62 -8.21 11.85
N CYS A 119 14.33 -8.53 10.76
CA CYS A 119 14.57 -7.58 9.69
C CYS A 119 13.27 -7.10 9.02
N ALA A 120 12.34 -8.01 8.72
CA ALA A 120 11.07 -7.65 8.11
C ALA A 120 10.18 -6.82 9.05
N LEU A 121 10.16 -7.14 10.35
CA LEU A 121 9.41 -6.39 11.34
C LEU A 121 9.96 -4.98 11.49
N LEU A 122 11.29 -4.83 11.61
CA LEU A 122 11.95 -3.53 11.67
C LEU A 122 11.64 -2.68 10.43
N TRP A 123 11.70 -3.29 9.25
CA TRP A 123 11.33 -2.63 7.99
C TRP A 123 9.86 -2.21 7.99
N LEU A 124 8.94 -3.11 8.36
CA LEU A 124 7.50 -2.88 8.31
C LEU A 124 7.05 -1.70 9.20
N VAL A 125 7.63 -1.58 10.40
CA VAL A 125 7.24 -0.54 11.38
C VAL A 125 8.10 0.72 11.29
N HIS A 126 9.05 0.79 10.36
CA HIS A 126 9.95 1.93 10.27
C HIS A 126 9.21 3.19 9.81
N PRO A 127 9.33 4.34 10.51
CA PRO A 127 8.60 5.58 10.18
C PRO A 127 8.86 6.13 8.76
N LEU A 128 9.98 5.76 8.14
CA LEU A 128 10.25 6.11 6.72
C LEU A 128 9.20 5.55 5.75
N HIS A 129 8.45 4.53 6.14
CA HIS A 129 7.38 3.96 5.32
C HIS A 129 6.00 4.55 5.63
N SER A 130 5.88 5.45 6.61
CA SER A 130 4.58 6.00 7.03
C SER A 130 3.86 6.76 5.92
N GLU A 131 4.58 7.45 5.03
CA GLU A 131 3.99 8.15 3.88
C GLU A 131 3.20 7.21 2.96
N CYS A 132 3.67 5.97 2.78
CA CYS A 132 3.03 5.01 1.88
C CYS A 132 1.76 4.36 2.45
N VAL A 133 1.44 4.59 3.72
CA VAL A 133 0.30 3.99 4.45
C VAL A 133 -0.53 5.02 5.19
N ASN A 134 -0.22 6.30 4.98
CA ASN A 134 -0.99 7.43 5.47
C ASN A 134 -2.15 7.76 4.54
#